data_AF-A0A3N5W5Q7-F1
#
_entry.id   AF-A0A3N5W5Q7-F1
#
_cell.length_a   1.000
_cell.length_b   1.000
_cell.length_c   1.000
_cell.angle_alpha   90.00
_cell.angle_beta   90.00
_cell.angle_gamma   90.00
#
_symmetry.space_group_name_H-M   'P 1'
#
loop_
_entity.id
_entity.type
_entity.pdbx_description
1 polymer ?
#
loop_
_entity_poly.entity_id
_entity_poly.type
_entity_poly.pdbx_seq_one_letter_code
_entity_poly.pdbx_strand_id
1 'polypeptide(L)'
;WAQLLCVEKVGVHDNFFTLGGHSLLAAQVMARVRSRYDVDVPLRDLFETPTVENLAAAIIQALASQADDAEFDQLLTEIEDL
;
A
#
# COMPACT_ATOMS: atom_id res chain seq x y z
N TRP A 1 8.08 7.61 4.64
CA TRP A 1 9.43 7.02 4.50
C TRP A 1 10.49 7.79 5.25
N ALA A 2 10.60 9.12 5.08
CA ALA A 2 11.57 9.98 5.77
C ALA A 2 11.81 9.61 7.25
N GLN A 3 10.75 9.49 8.05
CA GLN A 3 10.85 9.10 9.47
C GLN A 3 11.42 7.70 9.72
N LEU A 4 11.10 6.73 8.86
CA LEU A 4 11.58 5.34 9.00
C LEU A 4 13.03 5.18 8.51
N LEU A 5 13.40 5.96 7.49
CA LEU A 5 14.73 5.95 6.88
C LEU A 5 15.70 6.94 7.54
N CYS A 6 15.21 7.76 8.48
CA CYS A 6 15.97 8.83 9.12
C CYS A 6 16.64 9.80 8.13
N VAL A 7 15.92 10.16 7.07
CA VAL A 7 16.37 11.14 6.06
C VAL A 7 15.48 12.39 6.09
N GLU A 8 16.04 13.54 5.72
CA GLU A 8 15.31 14.81 5.73
C GLU A 8 14.17 14.85 4.71
N LYS A 9 14.43 14.39 3.48
CA LYS A 9 13.48 14.39 2.37
C LYS A 9 13.53 13.07 1.60
N VAL A 10 12.39 12.69 1.05
CA VAL A 10 12.25 11.55 0.12
C VAL A 10 11.53 12.07 -1.12
N GLY A 11 12.18 11.97 -2.27
CA GLY A 11 11.61 12.20 -3.59
C GLY A 11 10.65 11.07 -3.99
N VAL A 12 9.71 11.37 -4.87
CA VAL A 12 8.68 10.38 -5.29
C VAL A 12 9.28 9.19 -6.07
N HIS A 13 10.40 9.42 -6.76
CA HIS A 13 11.15 8.41 -7.51
C HIS A 13 12.40 7.91 -6.78
N ASP A 14 12.63 8.33 -5.54
CA ASP A 14 13.78 7.87 -4.78
C ASP A 14 13.62 6.38 -4.46
N ASN A 15 14.70 5.62 -4.69
CA ASN A 15 14.72 4.20 -4.41
C ASN A 15 14.84 3.97 -2.88
N PHE A 16 13.87 3.26 -2.30
CA PHE A 16 13.79 2.91 -0.89
C PHE A 16 15.08 2.30 -0.35
N PHE A 17 15.65 1.35 -1.10
CA PHE A 17 16.85 0.61 -0.70
C PHE A 17 18.11 1.45 -0.85
N THR A 18 18.17 2.34 -1.85
CA THR A 18 19.26 3.32 -1.98
C THR A 18 19.26 4.33 -0.84
N LEU A 19 18.09 4.65 -0.27
CA LEU A 19 17.95 5.50 0.92
C LEU A 19 18.23 4.77 2.25
N GLY A 20 18.71 3.53 2.23
CA GLY A 20 19.02 2.74 3.43
C GLY A 20 17.88 1.85 3.93
N GLY A 21 16.81 1.70 3.14
CA GLY A 21 15.72 0.78 3.42
C GLY A 21 16.16 -0.69 3.40
N HIS A 22 15.48 -1.52 4.19
CA HIS A 22 15.68 -2.97 4.24
C HIS A 22 14.37 -3.68 4.61
N SER A 23 14.35 -5.02 4.58
CA SER A 23 13.12 -5.82 4.70
C SER A 23 12.29 -5.49 5.96
N LEU A 24 12.93 -5.26 7.10
CA LEU A 24 12.21 -4.88 8.33
C LEU A 24 11.54 -3.50 8.21
N LEU A 25 12.22 -2.51 7.61
CA LEU A 25 11.58 -1.21 7.35
C LEU A 25 10.48 -1.32 6.30
N ALA A 26 10.69 -2.13 5.26
CA ALA A 26 9.68 -2.40 4.24
C ALA A 26 8.41 -3.03 4.85
N ALA A 27 8.57 -4.02 5.74
CA ALA A 27 7.45 -4.60 6.49
C ALA A 27 6.74 -3.56 7.37
N GLN A 28 7.49 -2.66 8.02
CA GLN A 28 6.90 -1.54 8.77
C GLN A 28 6.14 -0.56 7.87
N VAL A 29 6.63 -0.29 6.66
CA VAL A 29 5.88 0.51 5.67
C VAL A 29 4.56 -0.19 5.34
N MET A 30 4.58 -1.48 5.01
CA MET A 30 3.35 -2.23 4.67
C MET A 30 2.36 -2.25 5.84
N ALA A 31 2.83 -2.47 7.06
CA ALA A 31 1.98 -2.40 8.26
C ALA A 31 1.32 -1.02 8.43
N ARG A 32 2.05 0.08 8.17
CA ARG A 32 1.50 1.44 8.20
C ARG A 32 0.47 1.68 7.09
N VAL A 33 0.73 1.18 5.88
CA VAL A 33 -0.21 1.24 4.75
C VAL A 33 -1.52 0.57 5.13
N ARG A 34 -1.46 -0.69 5.57
CA ARG A 34 -2.64 -1.44 6.01
C ARG A 34 -3.39 -0.73 7.13
N SER A 35 -2.70 -0.25 8.16
CA SER A 35 -3.35 0.43 9.28
C SER A 35 -4.07 1.73 8.90
N ARG A 36 -3.66 2.39 7.80
CA ARG A 36 -4.16 3.72 7.43
C ARG A 36 -5.21 3.68 6.33
N TYR A 37 -5.11 2.72 5.43
CA TYR A 37 -5.95 2.63 4.23
C TYR A 37 -6.81 1.36 4.23
N ASP A 38 -6.64 0.48 5.22
CA ASP A 38 -7.30 -0.82 5.32
C ASP A 38 -7.08 -1.77 4.14
N VAL A 39 -6.07 -1.50 3.29
CA VAL A 39 -5.69 -2.34 2.16
C VAL A 39 -4.46 -3.20 2.48
N ASP A 40 -4.41 -4.39 1.88
CA ASP A 40 -3.20 -5.21 1.87
C ASP A 40 -2.48 -5.05 0.52
N VAL A 41 -1.26 -4.52 0.57
CA VAL A 41 -0.41 -4.35 -0.61
C VAL A 41 0.71 -5.39 -0.53
N PRO A 42 0.88 -6.24 -1.56
CA PRO A 42 1.94 -7.24 -1.57
C PRO A 42 3.32 -6.61 -1.34
N LEU A 43 4.08 -7.15 -0.38
CA LEU A 43 5.44 -6.68 -0.10
C LEU A 43 6.34 -6.74 -1.36
N ARG A 44 6.09 -7.71 -2.25
CA ARG A 44 6.76 -7.85 -3.54
C ARG A 44 6.75 -6.56 -4.36
N ASP A 45 5.64 -5.83 -4.37
CA ASP A 45 5.48 -4.63 -5.22
C ASP A 45 6.49 -3.55 -4.85
N LEU A 46 6.74 -3.39 -3.55
CA LEU A 46 7.78 -2.49 -3.04
C LEU A 46 9.19 -2.97 -3.40
N PHE A 47 9.43 -4.28 -3.50
CA PHE A 47 10.75 -4.80 -3.90
C PHE A 47 11.01 -4.64 -5.40
N GLU A 48 9.99 -4.87 -6.24
CA GLU A 48 10.11 -4.77 -7.70
C GLU A 48 10.16 -3.32 -8.16
N THR A 49 9.42 -2.42 -7.50
CA THR A 49 9.34 -0.99 -7.85
C THR A 49 9.50 -0.10 -6.61
N PRO A 50 10.73 0.07 -6.08
CA PRO A 50 10.98 0.60 -4.74
C PRO A 50 10.89 2.12 -4.62
N THR A 51 9.83 2.73 -5.11
CA THR A 51 9.62 4.18 -5.10
C THR A 51 8.30 4.54 -4.46
N VAL A 52 8.17 5.76 -3.94
CA VAL A 52 6.90 6.24 -3.37
C VAL A 52 5.80 6.30 -4.43
N GLU A 53 6.13 6.70 -5.66
CA GLU A 53 5.19 6.73 -6.80
C GLU A 53 4.53 5.36 -7.03
N ASN A 54 5.34 4.31 -7.21
CA ASN A 54 4.81 2.97 -7.48
C ASN A 54 4.06 2.38 -6.28
N LEU A 55 4.53 2.62 -5.05
CA LEU A 55 3.78 2.21 -3.86
C LEU A 55 2.42 2.92 -3.78
N ALA A 56 2.36 4.21 -4.11
CA ALA A 56 1.09 4.94 -4.13
C ALA A 56 0.14 4.37 -5.19
N ALA A 57 0.65 4.04 -6.38
CA ALA A 57 -0.15 3.39 -7.43
C ALA A 57 -0.73 2.04 -6.97
N ALA A 58 0.08 1.20 -6.31
CA ALA A 58 -0.38 -0.08 -5.77
C ALA A 58 -1.47 0.09 -4.69
N ILE A 59 -1.32 1.10 -3.81
CA ILE A 59 -2.35 1.44 -2.80
C ILE A 59 -3.66 1.87 -3.48
N ILE A 60 -3.59 2.73 -4.51
CA ILE A 60 -4.77 3.20 -5.25
C ILE A 60 -5.48 2.02 -5.92
N GLN A 61 -4.72 1.10 -6.53
CA GLN A 61 -5.30 -0.09 -7.13
C GLN A 61 -6.01 -0.97 -6.10
N ALA A 62 -5.39 -1.21 -4.95
CA ALA A 62 -6.00 -1.99 -3.88
C ALA A 62 -7.28 -1.33 -3.31
N LEU A 63 -7.28 0.00 -3.20
CA LEU A 63 -8.47 0.75 -2.78
C LEU A 63 -9.61 0.64 -3.80
N ALA A 64 -9.31 0.66 -5.09
CA ALA A 64 -10.31 0.48 -6.14
C ALA A 64 -10.92 -0.92 -6.08
N SER A 65 -10.11 -1.97 -5.93
CA SER A 65 -10.61 -3.34 -5.80
C SER A 65 -11.49 -3.56 -4.56
N GLN A 66 -11.19 -2.90 -3.43
CA GLN A 66 -12.05 -2.96 -2.25
C GLN A 66 -13.42 -2.33 -2.46
N ALA A 67 -13.51 -1.25 -3.22
CA ALA A 67 -14.80 -0.62 -3.53
C ALA A 67 -15.67 -1.58 -4.36
N ASP A 68 -15.07 -2.24 -5.35
CA ASP A 68 -15.75 -3.23 -6.19
C ASP A 68 -16.26 -4.42 -5.35
N ASP A 69 -15.43 -4.95 -4.44
CA ASP A 69 -15.80 -6.06 -3.55
C ASP A 69 -16.95 -5.66 -2.59
N ALA A 70 -16.89 -4.46 -2.01
CA ALA A 70 -17.92 -3.96 -1.10
C ALA A 70 -19.27 -3.73 -1.79
N GLU A 71 -19.26 -3.19 -3.01
CA GLU A 71 -20.48 -3.05 -3.84
C GLU A 71 -21.09 -4.41 -4.15
N PHE A 72 -20.27 -5.42 -4.46
CA PHE A 72 -20.74 -6.77 -4.72
C PHE A 72 -21.35 -7.44 -3.49
N ASP A 73 -20.70 -7.33 -2.32
CA ASP A 73 -21.21 -7.87 -1.05
C ASP A 73 -22.55 -7.22 -0.66
N GLN A 74 -22.70 -5.91 -0.91
CA GLN A 74 -23.96 -5.21 -0.69
C GLN A 74 -25.10 -5.75 -1.58
N LEU A 75 -24.82 -5.99 -2.86
CA LEU A 75 -25.81 -6.56 -3.79
C LEU A 75 -26.23 -7.98 -3.39
N LEU A 76 -25.29 -8.81 -2.91
CA LEU A 76 -25.61 -10.14 -2.40
C LEU A 76 -26.55 -10.08 -1.19
N THR A 77 -26.27 -9.16 -0.26
CA THR A 77 -27.10 -8.97 0.94
C THR A 77 -28.53 -8.55 0.57
N GLU A 78 -28.71 -7.64 -0.39
CA GLU A 78 -30.03 -7.19 -0.86
C GLU A 78 -30.85 -8.31 -1.51
N ILE A 79 -30.21 -9.29 -2.15
CA ILE A 79 -30.89 -10.45 -2.76
C ILE A 79 -31.30 -11.48 -1.71
N GLU A 80 -30.48 -11.70 -0.67
CA GLU A 80 -30.76 -12.65 0.41
C GLU A 80 -31.92 -12.20 1.33
N ASP A 81 -32.16 -10.90 1.42
CA ASP A 81 -33.24 -10.28 2.21
C ASP A 81 -34.63 -10.26 1.50
N LEU A 82 -34.74 -10.84 0.29
CA LEU A 82 -35.98 -10.95 -0.51
C LEU A 82 -36.64 -12.33 -0.43
#